data_AF-A0A453RUF5-F1
#
_entry.id   AF-A0A453RUF5-F1
#
_cell.length_a   1.000
_cell.length_b   1.000
_cell.length_c   1.000
_cell.angle_alpha   90.00
_cell.angle_beta   90.00
_cell.angle_gamma   90.00
#
_symmetry.space_group_name_H-M   'P 1'
#
loop_
_entity.id
_entity.type
_entity.pdbx_description
1 polymer ?
#
loop_
_entity_poly.entity_id
_entity_poly.type
_entity_poly.pdbx_seq_one_letter_code
_entity_poly.pdbx_strand_id
1 'polypeptide(L)'
;MAMAAAASPSKILIPPHRASAATAAASTSCDSLRLLCAPRGRRQRPRGLVARPAPRRPFFFSPRAVSDSKSSQTCLDPDASTSVLGIILGGGAGTRLYPLTKKRAKPAVPLGANYRLIDIPVSNCLNSNISKIYVLTQFNSASLNRHLSRAYGSNIGGYKNEGFVEVLAAQQSPDNPDWFQGTADAVRQYLWLFEEHNVMEYLILAGDHLYRMDYEKFIQAHRETDADITVAALPMDEERATAFGLMKIDEEGRIIEFAEKPKGEQLKAMMVDTTILGLDDARAKEMPYIASMGIYVISKHVMLQLLREQFPGANDFGSEVIPGATSTGMRVQAYLYDGYWEDIGTIEAFYNANLGITKKPIPDFSFYDRSAPIYTQPRHLPPSKVLDADVTDSVIGEGCVIKNCKIHHSVVGLRSCISEGAIIEDTLLMGADYYEVKSNRCNMLLAK
;
A
#
# COMPACT_ATOMS: atom_id res chain seq x y z
N MET A 1 66.26 -8.92 -50.10
CA MET A 1 64.84 -8.82 -50.49
C MET A 1 64.06 -8.63 -49.19
N ALA A 2 63.65 -7.43 -48.76
CA ALA A 2 62.79 -6.42 -49.42
C ALA A 2 61.35 -6.95 -49.60
N MET A 3 60.26 -6.31 -49.14
CA MET A 3 59.98 -5.07 -48.36
C MET A 3 58.76 -5.40 -47.45
N ALA A 4 58.59 -4.95 -46.20
CA ALA A 4 58.53 -3.58 -45.66
C ALA A 4 57.33 -2.75 -46.15
N ALA A 5 56.21 -2.78 -45.42
CA ALA A 5 55.17 -1.74 -45.43
C ALA A 5 54.42 -1.72 -44.08
N ALA A 6 54.66 -0.69 -43.26
CA ALA A 6 53.87 -0.38 -42.08
C ALA A 6 52.90 0.77 -42.40
N ALA A 7 51.71 0.76 -41.80
CA ALA A 7 50.74 1.86 -41.90
C ALA A 7 50.29 2.29 -40.50
N SER A 8 50.14 3.60 -40.31
CA SER A 8 50.16 4.29 -39.01
C SER A 8 48.78 4.44 -38.36
N PRO A 9 48.70 4.63 -37.03
CA PRO A 9 47.46 4.99 -36.36
C PRO A 9 47.08 6.45 -36.63
N SER A 10 45.84 6.68 -37.06
CA SER A 10 45.32 8.03 -37.31
C SER A 10 44.97 8.74 -36.00
N LYS A 11 45.85 9.65 -35.56
CA LYS A 11 45.52 10.65 -34.53
C LYS A 11 44.56 11.69 -35.12
N ILE A 12 43.40 11.89 -34.50
CA ILE A 12 42.59 13.10 -34.72
C ILE A 12 43.04 14.15 -33.69
N LEU A 13 43.36 15.35 -34.19
CA LEU A 13 43.91 16.45 -33.40
C LEU A 13 42.79 17.40 -32.94
N ILE A 14 42.77 17.77 -31.67
CA ILE A 14 41.94 18.85 -31.12
C ILE A 14 42.65 20.19 -31.39
N PRO A 15 41.95 21.23 -31.85
CA PRO A 15 42.08 22.56 -31.21
C PRO A 15 40.72 23.34 -31.22
N PRO A 16 40.63 24.60 -30.73
CA PRO A 16 40.43 24.87 -29.30
C PRO A 16 39.23 25.81 -29.03
N HIS A 17 39.05 26.20 -27.77
CA HIS A 17 38.11 27.24 -27.33
C HIS A 17 38.14 28.52 -28.20
N ARG A 18 36.96 29.09 -28.45
CA ARG A 18 36.79 30.54 -28.66
C ARG A 18 35.71 31.08 -27.75
N ALA A 19 36.12 31.96 -26.83
CA ALA A 19 35.22 32.95 -26.24
C ALA A 19 35.12 34.15 -27.19
N SER A 20 33.98 34.85 -27.17
CA SER A 20 33.90 36.25 -27.55
C SER A 20 33.06 36.99 -26.50
N ALA A 21 33.62 38.08 -25.98
CA ALA A 21 33.03 38.89 -24.91
C ALA A 21 32.37 40.17 -25.46
N ALA A 22 31.91 41.04 -24.55
CA ALA A 22 31.46 42.43 -24.76
C ALA A 22 30.04 42.59 -25.39
N THR A 23 29.19 43.58 -25.06
CA THR A 23 29.15 44.70 -24.07
C THR A 23 27.71 45.28 -24.05
N ALA A 24 27.20 46.11 -23.12
CA ALA A 24 27.66 46.66 -21.83
C ALA A 24 26.45 47.21 -21.02
N ALA A 25 26.65 47.46 -19.71
CA ALA A 25 25.89 48.39 -18.86
C ALA A 25 24.40 48.05 -18.54
N ALA A 26 23.80 48.51 -17.43
CA ALA A 26 24.28 49.48 -16.44
C ALA A 26 24.02 49.05 -14.99
N SER A 27 25.00 49.31 -14.13
CA SER A 27 24.86 49.38 -12.68
C SER A 27 24.34 50.76 -12.25
N THR A 28 23.52 50.82 -11.19
CA THR A 28 23.73 51.84 -10.14
C THR A 28 23.07 51.40 -8.82
N SER A 29 23.88 51.35 -7.77
CA SER A 29 23.47 51.48 -6.37
C SER A 29 23.09 52.93 -6.05
N CYS A 30 22.29 53.17 -5.01
CA CYS A 30 22.81 53.69 -3.73
C CYS A 30 21.71 54.12 -2.75
N ASP A 31 21.96 53.77 -1.48
CA ASP A 31 21.79 54.57 -0.26
C ASP A 31 20.53 55.40 0.06
N SER A 32 19.90 54.99 1.17
CA SER A 32 19.93 55.71 2.45
C SER A 32 19.63 57.22 2.48
N LEU A 33 18.46 57.60 3.05
CA LEU A 33 18.39 58.79 3.92
C LEU A 33 17.23 58.74 4.93
N ARG A 34 17.44 59.45 6.05
CA ARG A 34 16.66 59.42 7.30
C ARG A 34 15.57 60.51 7.36
N LEU A 35 14.57 60.25 8.22
CA LEU A 35 13.74 61.18 9.03
C LEU A 35 13.25 62.52 8.44
N LEU A 36 11.95 62.82 8.66
CA LEU A 36 11.51 64.02 9.42
C LEU A 36 10.00 63.96 9.76
N CYS A 37 9.57 64.68 10.79
CA CYS A 37 8.23 64.61 11.38
C CYS A 37 7.34 65.84 11.09
N ALA A 38 6.05 65.58 10.76
CA ALA A 38 4.86 66.40 11.08
C ALA A 38 4.74 67.83 10.43
N PRO A 39 3.59 68.56 10.53
CA PRO A 39 2.30 68.24 11.17
C PRO A 39 0.99 68.55 10.38
N ARG A 40 -0.11 67.94 10.87
CA ARG A 40 -1.54 68.40 10.94
C ARG A 40 -2.21 69.17 9.77
N GLY A 41 -3.32 68.60 9.28
CA GLY A 41 -4.45 69.34 8.68
C GLY A 41 -5.82 68.70 9.04
N ARG A 42 -6.69 69.44 9.76
CA ARG A 42 -8.06 68.99 10.11
C ARG A 42 -9.02 69.19 8.93
N ARG A 43 -9.84 68.19 8.59
CA ARG A 43 -11.21 68.39 8.07
C ARG A 43 -12.16 67.28 8.57
N GLN A 44 -13.35 67.67 9.01
CA GLN A 44 -14.39 66.79 9.55
C GLN A 44 -15.19 66.11 8.43
N ARG A 45 -15.73 64.91 8.69
CA ARG A 45 -16.89 64.33 7.99
C ARG A 45 -17.83 63.64 9.01
N PRO A 46 -19.14 63.54 8.71
CA PRO A 46 -20.18 63.38 9.73
C PRO A 46 -20.44 61.92 10.14
N ARG A 47 -21.12 61.74 11.28
CA ARG A 47 -21.72 60.47 11.70
C ARG A 47 -22.87 60.08 10.76
N GLY A 48 -22.95 58.81 10.35
CA GLY A 48 -24.09 58.27 9.63
C GLY A 48 -24.05 56.75 9.48
N LEU A 49 -25.08 56.09 10.04
CA LEU A 49 -25.55 54.72 9.74
C LEU A 49 -24.58 53.53 9.92
N VAL A 50 -24.84 52.77 10.99
CA VAL A 50 -24.36 51.38 11.16
C VAL A 50 -25.22 50.45 10.30
N ALA A 51 -24.62 49.82 9.29
CA ALA A 51 -25.27 48.76 8.51
C ALA A 51 -25.08 47.40 9.23
N ARG A 52 -26.18 46.68 9.48
CA ARG A 52 -26.12 45.28 9.96
C ARG A 52 -25.67 44.37 8.81
N PRO A 53 -24.82 43.35 9.04
CA PRO A 53 -24.55 42.34 8.02
C PRO A 53 -25.81 41.54 7.73
N ALA A 54 -26.09 41.28 6.45
CA ALA A 54 -27.13 40.33 6.05
C ALA A 54 -26.70 38.89 6.39
N PRO A 55 -27.64 38.00 6.77
CA PRO A 55 -27.30 36.61 7.04
C PRO A 55 -26.84 35.92 5.75
N ARG A 56 -25.64 35.35 5.76
CA ARG A 56 -25.20 34.44 4.69
C ARG A 56 -26.09 33.19 4.77
N ARG A 57 -26.72 32.82 3.64
CA ARG A 57 -27.34 31.51 3.50
C ARG A 57 -26.26 30.44 3.65
N PRO A 58 -26.49 29.34 4.40
CA PRO A 58 -25.58 28.21 4.36
C PRO A 58 -25.58 27.64 2.93
N PHE A 59 -24.40 27.57 2.32
CA PHE A 59 -24.21 26.74 1.14
C PHE A 59 -24.18 25.29 1.63
N PHE A 60 -25.26 24.55 1.37
CA PHE A 60 -25.24 23.10 1.48
C PHE A 60 -24.35 22.55 0.36
N PHE A 61 -23.10 22.25 0.67
CA PHE A 61 -22.38 21.19 -0.02
C PHE A 61 -22.85 19.87 0.58
N SER A 62 -23.62 19.10 -0.19
CA SER A 62 -23.69 17.65 0.07
C SER A 62 -22.41 17.04 -0.54
N PRO A 63 -21.58 16.33 0.23
CA PRO A 63 -20.47 15.60 -0.34
C PRO A 63 -21.02 14.45 -1.17
N ARG A 64 -20.91 14.56 -2.50
CA ARG A 64 -21.06 13.38 -3.38
C ARG A 64 -20.02 12.34 -2.96
N ALA A 65 -20.35 11.06 -3.07
CA ALA A 65 -19.45 9.97 -2.73
C ALA A 65 -18.05 10.20 -3.34
N VAL A 66 -17.03 10.11 -2.49
CA VAL A 66 -15.66 10.45 -2.87
C VAL A 66 -15.01 9.24 -3.52
N SER A 67 -14.48 9.44 -4.73
CA SER A 67 -13.79 8.42 -5.51
C SER A 67 -12.34 8.82 -5.81
N ASP A 68 -11.51 7.83 -6.22
CA ASP A 68 -10.11 7.97 -6.62
C ASP A 68 -9.89 8.79 -7.92
N SER A 69 -10.49 9.99 -8.01
CA SER A 69 -10.27 10.90 -9.13
C SER A 69 -8.81 11.36 -9.21
N LYS A 70 -8.26 11.42 -10.43
CA LYS A 70 -6.85 11.72 -10.71
C LYS A 70 -6.46 13.20 -10.54
N SER A 71 -7.38 14.03 -10.04
CA SER A 71 -7.23 15.50 -9.97
C SER A 71 -7.53 16.11 -8.60
N SER A 72 -7.84 15.32 -7.57
CA SER A 72 -7.94 15.83 -6.20
C SER A 72 -6.57 16.14 -5.63
N GLN A 73 -6.38 17.38 -5.16
CA GLN A 73 -5.23 17.77 -4.37
C GLN A 73 -5.56 17.47 -2.91
N THR A 74 -4.89 16.48 -2.31
CA THR A 74 -5.06 16.12 -0.91
C THR A 74 -4.47 17.20 0.00
N CYS A 75 -5.18 17.51 1.08
CA CYS A 75 -4.67 18.39 2.14
C CYS A 75 -5.24 17.96 3.49
N LEU A 76 -4.75 16.81 3.98
CA LEU A 76 -5.05 16.37 5.34
C LEU A 76 -4.47 17.37 6.35
N ASP A 77 -5.35 17.95 7.16
CA ASP A 77 -5.00 18.77 8.33
C ASP A 77 -5.69 18.18 9.56
N PRO A 78 -4.94 17.73 10.59
CA PRO A 78 -3.50 17.47 10.60
C PRO A 78 -3.07 16.37 9.60
N ASP A 79 -1.78 16.30 9.27
CA ASP A 79 -1.24 15.38 8.25
C ASP A 79 -1.30 13.90 8.67
N ALA A 80 -1.26 12.99 7.69
CA ALA A 80 -1.32 11.55 7.95
C ALA A 80 -0.18 11.05 8.86
N SER A 81 1.02 11.62 8.74
CA SER A 81 2.20 11.21 9.53
C SER A 81 2.02 11.40 11.03
N THR A 82 1.40 12.51 11.45
CA THR A 82 1.14 12.79 12.85
C THR A 82 -0.15 12.14 13.34
N SER A 83 -1.21 12.17 12.53
CA SER A 83 -2.60 11.93 12.97
C SER A 83 -3.18 10.56 12.67
N VAL A 84 -2.48 9.69 11.93
CA VAL A 84 -2.98 8.36 11.56
C VAL A 84 -2.01 7.28 12.01
N LEU A 85 -2.55 6.20 12.61
CA LEU A 85 -1.79 4.98 12.93
C LEU A 85 -2.23 3.84 12.02
N GLY A 86 -1.29 3.32 11.22
CA GLY A 86 -1.51 2.14 10.38
C GLY A 86 -1.41 0.84 11.19
N ILE A 87 -2.41 -0.03 11.06
CA ILE A 87 -2.50 -1.32 11.76
C ILE A 87 -2.70 -2.41 10.71
N ILE A 88 -1.63 -3.11 10.39
CA ILE A 88 -1.61 -4.16 9.37
C ILE A 88 -1.90 -5.51 10.02
N LEU A 89 -3.01 -6.12 9.63
CA LEU A 89 -3.44 -7.45 10.02
C LEU A 89 -2.70 -8.48 9.17
N GLY A 90 -1.54 -8.94 9.65
CA GLY A 90 -0.71 -9.92 8.98
C GLY A 90 -1.33 -11.34 8.88
N GLY A 91 -2.52 -11.53 9.45
CA GLY A 91 -3.26 -12.78 9.42
C GLY A 91 -2.82 -13.78 10.49
N GLY A 92 -3.66 -14.82 10.65
CA GLY A 92 -3.42 -15.88 11.62
C GLY A 92 -2.48 -16.98 11.12
N ALA A 93 -2.78 -18.23 11.48
CA ALA A 93 -1.99 -19.43 11.14
C ALA A 93 -1.70 -19.64 9.63
N GLY A 94 -2.35 -18.88 8.73
CA GLY A 94 -1.99 -18.86 7.31
C GLY A 94 -2.27 -20.18 6.58
N THR A 95 -3.26 -20.94 7.04
CA THR A 95 -3.60 -22.29 6.54
C THR A 95 -3.96 -22.31 5.06
N ARG A 96 -4.68 -21.30 4.56
CA ARG A 96 -5.04 -21.14 3.13
C ARG A 96 -3.82 -21.02 2.19
N LEU A 97 -2.63 -20.63 2.71
CA LEU A 97 -1.35 -20.58 1.99
C LEU A 97 -0.37 -21.69 2.43
N TYR A 98 -0.82 -22.74 3.11
CA TYR A 98 0.02 -23.90 3.37
C TYR A 98 0.38 -24.60 2.05
N PRO A 99 1.65 -24.99 1.78
CA PRO A 99 2.77 -25.08 2.72
C PRO A 99 3.68 -23.84 2.79
N LEU A 100 3.38 -22.75 2.08
CA LEU A 100 4.24 -21.55 2.01
C LEU A 100 4.44 -20.88 3.37
N THR A 101 3.46 -21.03 4.28
CA THR A 101 3.43 -20.54 5.66
C THR A 101 4.01 -21.49 6.71
N LYS A 102 4.39 -22.73 6.33
CA LYS A 102 4.78 -23.82 7.26
C LYS A 102 5.87 -23.47 8.29
N LYS A 103 6.79 -22.55 7.94
CA LYS A 103 7.90 -22.10 8.81
C LYS A 103 8.09 -20.58 8.81
N ARG A 104 7.09 -19.81 8.39
CA ARG A 104 7.18 -18.34 8.26
C ARG A 104 5.83 -17.68 8.51
N ALA A 105 5.84 -16.48 9.08
CA ALA A 105 4.64 -15.65 9.16
C ALA A 105 4.06 -15.44 7.75
N LYS A 106 2.73 -15.37 7.62
CA LYS A 106 2.07 -15.07 6.33
C LYS A 106 2.63 -13.80 5.66
N PRO A 107 2.84 -12.66 6.36
CA PRO A 107 3.39 -11.45 5.73
C PRO A 107 4.83 -11.61 5.22
N ALA A 108 5.54 -12.65 5.67
CA ALA A 108 6.91 -12.94 5.24
C ALA A 108 7.00 -13.90 4.03
N VAL A 109 5.88 -14.34 3.45
CA VAL A 109 5.86 -15.14 2.22
C VAL A 109 6.46 -14.32 1.06
N PRO A 110 7.44 -14.85 0.29
CA PRO A 110 8.01 -14.16 -0.87
C PRO A 110 6.97 -13.86 -1.95
N LEU A 111 7.14 -12.76 -2.68
CA LEU A 111 6.20 -12.25 -3.68
C LEU A 111 6.99 -11.60 -4.83
N GLY A 112 6.52 -11.71 -6.08
CA GLY A 112 7.01 -10.89 -7.21
C GLY A 112 8.52 -10.94 -7.43
N ALA A 113 9.12 -12.14 -7.33
CA ALA A 113 10.56 -12.44 -7.35
C ALA A 113 11.45 -11.82 -6.25
N ASN A 114 11.22 -10.56 -5.85
CA ASN A 114 12.11 -9.77 -4.98
C ASN A 114 11.43 -9.19 -3.72
N TYR A 115 10.14 -9.42 -3.50
CA TYR A 115 9.35 -8.79 -2.44
C TYR A 115 8.86 -9.82 -1.40
N ARG A 116 8.14 -9.35 -0.37
CA ARG A 116 7.30 -10.18 0.51
C ARG A 116 5.89 -9.59 0.58
N LEU A 117 4.89 -10.37 1.01
CA LEU A 117 3.51 -9.88 1.15
C LEU A 117 3.41 -8.57 1.94
N ILE A 118 4.16 -8.45 3.05
CA ILE A 118 4.16 -7.25 3.91
C ILE A 118 4.62 -5.96 3.20
N ASP A 119 5.39 -6.08 2.11
CA ASP A 119 5.90 -4.91 1.39
C ASP A 119 4.76 -4.12 0.73
N ILE A 120 3.64 -4.76 0.39
CA ILE A 120 2.48 -4.08 -0.24
C ILE A 120 1.83 -3.06 0.72
N PRO A 121 1.22 -3.46 1.86
CA PRO A 121 0.56 -2.51 2.75
C PRO A 121 1.55 -1.51 3.39
N VAL A 122 2.78 -1.92 3.72
CA VAL A 122 3.78 -0.99 4.26
C VAL A 122 4.18 0.07 3.22
N SER A 123 4.38 -0.30 1.95
CA SER A 123 4.69 0.68 0.91
C SER A 123 3.52 1.61 0.62
N ASN A 124 2.29 1.10 0.61
CA ASN A 124 1.10 1.95 0.43
C ASN A 124 0.97 2.96 1.59
N CYS A 125 1.21 2.56 2.84
CA CYS A 125 1.26 3.49 3.98
C CYS A 125 2.32 4.59 3.78
N LEU A 126 3.57 4.20 3.47
CA LEU A 126 4.67 5.16 3.33
C LEU A 126 4.48 6.12 2.15
N ASN A 127 3.95 5.62 1.03
CA ASN A 127 3.60 6.45 -0.13
C ASN A 127 2.37 7.36 0.13
N SER A 128 1.57 7.05 1.17
CA SER A 128 0.43 7.86 1.64
C SER A 128 0.78 8.68 2.90
N ASN A 129 2.07 8.97 3.13
CA ASN A 129 2.58 9.74 4.28
C ASN A 129 2.25 9.17 5.68
N ILE A 130 1.88 7.89 5.80
CA ILE A 130 1.62 7.22 7.08
C ILE A 130 2.91 6.56 7.58
N SER A 131 3.54 7.17 8.58
CA SER A 131 4.84 6.75 9.11
C SER A 131 4.77 5.92 10.39
N LYS A 132 3.63 5.85 11.08
CA LYS A 132 3.42 5.06 12.30
C LYS A 132 2.68 3.78 11.92
N ILE A 133 3.35 2.63 11.98
CA ILE A 133 2.82 1.36 11.46
C ILE A 133 3.08 0.22 12.45
N TYR A 134 2.02 -0.46 12.88
CA TYR A 134 2.09 -1.76 13.55
C TYR A 134 1.72 -2.90 12.60
N VAL A 135 2.40 -4.03 12.73
CA VAL A 135 2.15 -5.26 11.97
C VAL A 135 1.82 -6.40 12.94
N LEU A 136 0.55 -6.80 12.98
CA LEU A 136 0.06 -7.84 13.87
C LEU A 136 0.28 -9.22 13.23
N THR A 137 0.85 -10.17 13.96
CA THR A 137 1.14 -11.53 13.46
C THR A 137 1.05 -12.57 14.56
N GLN A 138 0.55 -13.78 14.29
CA GLN A 138 0.52 -14.83 15.31
C GLN A 138 1.88 -15.54 15.47
N PHE A 139 2.50 -16.01 14.38
CA PHE A 139 3.61 -16.98 14.43
C PHE A 139 4.83 -16.59 13.59
N ASN A 140 5.98 -17.23 13.88
CA ASN A 140 7.17 -17.27 13.02
C ASN A 140 7.70 -15.88 12.55
N SER A 141 7.74 -14.90 13.47
CA SER A 141 8.08 -13.51 13.20
C SER A 141 9.57 -13.21 12.94
N ALA A 142 10.52 -14.10 13.28
CA ALA A 142 11.96 -13.79 13.18
C ALA A 142 12.44 -13.38 11.77
N SER A 143 11.90 -13.98 10.70
CA SER A 143 12.20 -13.57 9.32
C SER A 143 11.50 -12.25 8.94
N LEU A 144 10.34 -11.96 9.53
CA LEU A 144 9.57 -10.75 9.29
C LEU A 144 10.26 -9.55 9.97
N ASN A 145 10.60 -9.67 11.25
CA ASN A 145 11.30 -8.64 12.03
C ASN A 145 12.63 -8.26 11.37
N ARG A 146 13.41 -9.25 10.90
CA ARG A 146 14.66 -9.00 10.16
C ARG A 146 14.43 -8.25 8.85
N HIS A 147 13.37 -8.59 8.11
CA HIS A 147 13.02 -7.94 6.85
C HIS A 147 12.62 -6.49 7.09
N LEU A 148 11.69 -6.24 8.02
CA LEU A 148 11.17 -4.90 8.32
C LEU A 148 12.24 -3.98 8.91
N SER A 149 13.04 -4.47 9.87
CA SER A 149 14.17 -3.73 10.44
C SER A 149 15.17 -3.25 9.38
N ARG A 150 15.43 -4.07 8.34
CA ARG A 150 16.40 -3.75 7.28
C ARG A 150 15.83 -2.98 6.10
N ALA A 151 14.54 -3.10 5.81
CA ALA A 151 13.87 -2.38 4.71
C ALA A 151 13.42 -0.98 5.16
N TYR A 152 12.90 -0.88 6.39
CA TYR A 152 12.12 0.27 6.86
C TYR A 152 12.74 0.93 8.09
N GLY A 153 13.40 0.16 8.97
CA GLY A 153 13.88 0.65 10.28
C GLY A 153 14.90 1.80 10.25
N SER A 154 15.69 1.96 9.19
CA SER A 154 16.65 3.08 9.05
C SER A 154 16.14 4.25 8.20
N ASN A 155 15.00 4.09 7.53
CA ASN A 155 14.52 5.04 6.51
C ASN A 155 13.35 5.92 7.00
N ILE A 156 12.74 5.58 8.13
CA ILE A 156 11.48 6.17 8.60
C ILE A 156 11.69 7.20 9.74
N GLY A 157 12.84 7.16 10.42
CA GLY A 157 13.19 8.06 11.52
C GLY A 157 14.51 8.80 11.30
N GLY A 158 14.46 10.04 10.83
CA GLY A 158 15.51 11.03 11.13
C GLY A 158 15.35 11.55 12.57
N TYR A 159 16.32 12.31 13.08
CA TYR A 159 16.33 12.87 14.46
C TYR A 159 15.13 13.77 14.87
N LYS A 160 14.10 13.89 14.04
CA LYS A 160 12.85 14.64 14.28
C LYS A 160 11.56 13.89 13.89
N ASN A 161 11.63 12.67 13.34
CA ASN A 161 10.45 11.93 12.90
C ASN A 161 10.15 10.76 13.84
N GLU A 162 8.92 10.69 14.35
CA GLU A 162 8.40 9.65 15.25
C GLU A 162 7.85 8.41 14.51
N GLY A 163 8.28 8.18 13.28
CA GLY A 163 7.81 7.05 12.49
C GLY A 163 8.45 5.72 12.91
N PHE A 164 7.71 4.63 12.76
CA PHE A 164 8.18 3.28 13.05
C PHE A 164 7.40 2.23 12.23
N VAL A 165 8.02 1.06 12.02
CA VAL A 165 7.35 -0.16 11.54
C VAL A 165 7.69 -1.28 12.50
N GLU A 166 6.76 -1.57 13.43
CA GLU A 166 6.97 -2.52 14.52
C GLU A 166 6.04 -3.74 14.40
N VAL A 167 6.53 -4.90 14.84
CA VAL A 167 5.78 -6.17 14.77
C VAL A 167 5.20 -6.52 16.13
N LEU A 168 3.87 -6.52 16.22
CA LEU A 168 3.14 -7.01 17.38
C LEU A 168 2.83 -8.49 17.16
N ALA A 169 3.75 -9.32 17.64
CA ALA A 169 3.54 -10.77 17.67
C ALA A 169 2.59 -11.13 18.80
N ALA A 170 1.58 -11.97 18.55
CA ALA A 170 0.65 -12.46 19.57
C ALA A 170 1.42 -13.01 20.79
N GLN A 171 1.03 -12.56 21.98
CA GLN A 171 1.59 -13.00 23.26
C GLN A 171 0.45 -13.55 24.12
N GLN A 172 0.69 -14.70 24.76
CA GLN A 172 -0.22 -15.20 25.79
C GLN A 172 -0.10 -14.30 27.02
N SER A 173 -1.19 -13.69 27.44
CA SER A 173 -1.25 -12.89 28.67
C SER A 173 -1.92 -13.68 29.80
N PRO A 174 -1.80 -13.26 31.07
CA PRO A 174 -2.54 -13.89 32.17
C PRO A 174 -4.06 -13.83 31.99
N ASP A 175 -4.56 -12.79 31.32
CA ASP A 175 -5.99 -12.54 31.12
C ASP A 175 -6.53 -13.15 29.81
N ASN A 176 -5.65 -13.42 28.83
CA ASN A 176 -5.98 -14.15 27.60
C ASN A 176 -4.84 -15.14 27.25
N PRO A 177 -5.00 -16.44 27.58
CA PRO A 177 -4.01 -17.47 27.28
C PRO A 177 -4.03 -17.92 25.81
N ASP A 178 -5.02 -17.49 25.02
CA ASP A 178 -5.23 -17.94 23.65
C ASP A 178 -4.53 -17.06 22.62
N TRP A 179 -4.18 -17.66 21.48
CA TRP A 179 -3.71 -16.93 20.29
C TRP A 179 -4.83 -16.07 19.71
N PHE A 180 -4.51 -15.06 18.88
CA PHE A 180 -5.54 -14.21 18.25
C PHE A 180 -6.65 -15.05 17.60
N GLN A 181 -7.89 -14.91 18.05
CA GLN A 181 -9.02 -15.69 17.54
C GLN A 181 -9.52 -15.19 16.18
N GLY A 182 -9.31 -13.90 15.89
CA GLY A 182 -9.65 -13.28 14.62
C GLY A 182 -9.07 -11.87 14.48
N THR A 183 -9.55 -11.12 13.50
CA THR A 183 -9.03 -9.77 13.18
C THR A 183 -9.36 -8.73 14.24
N ALA A 184 -10.58 -8.74 14.81
CA ALA A 184 -11.00 -7.83 15.86
C ALA A 184 -10.34 -8.17 17.20
N ASP A 185 -10.18 -9.45 17.51
CA ASP A 185 -9.46 -9.89 18.72
C ASP A 185 -7.98 -9.47 18.67
N ALA A 186 -7.31 -9.64 17.53
CA ALA A 186 -5.93 -9.21 17.35
C ALA A 186 -5.73 -7.70 17.64
N VAL A 187 -6.66 -6.84 17.20
CA VAL A 187 -6.62 -5.40 17.52
C VAL A 187 -6.99 -5.14 18.98
N ARG A 188 -8.00 -5.84 19.53
CA ARG A 188 -8.42 -5.70 20.94
C ARG A 188 -7.27 -5.98 21.92
N GLN A 189 -6.49 -7.03 21.69
CA GLN A 189 -5.36 -7.41 22.57
C GLN A 189 -4.28 -6.32 22.69
N TYR A 190 -4.10 -5.50 21.64
CA TYR A 190 -3.13 -4.39 21.61
C TYR A 190 -3.78 -2.99 21.68
N LEU A 191 -5.09 -2.92 21.92
CA LEU A 191 -5.84 -1.67 21.91
C LEU A 191 -5.37 -0.67 22.97
N TRP A 192 -4.84 -1.16 24.10
CA TRP A 192 -4.19 -0.33 25.13
C TRP A 192 -2.94 0.38 24.58
N LEU A 193 -2.12 -0.28 23.77
CA LEU A 193 -0.93 0.29 23.15
C LEU A 193 -1.30 1.29 22.05
N PHE A 194 -2.33 1.01 21.26
CA PHE A 194 -2.81 1.95 20.23
C PHE A 194 -3.43 3.22 20.85
N GLU A 195 -4.00 3.13 22.05
CA GLU A 195 -4.59 4.25 22.77
C GLU A 195 -3.55 5.27 23.25
N GLU A 196 -2.30 4.85 23.51
CA GLU A 196 -1.19 5.74 23.88
C GLU A 196 -0.80 6.74 22.77
N HIS A 197 -1.05 6.39 21.50
CA HIS A 197 -0.72 7.26 20.37
C HIS A 197 -1.73 8.40 20.22
N ASN A 198 -1.25 9.65 20.16
CA ASN A 198 -2.08 10.82 19.91
C ASN A 198 -2.43 10.95 18.41
N VAL A 199 -3.33 10.08 17.95
CA VAL A 199 -3.86 10.00 16.57
C VAL A 199 -5.37 10.22 16.55
N MET A 200 -5.89 10.69 15.41
CA MET A 200 -7.32 10.86 15.16
C MET A 200 -7.96 9.57 14.63
N GLU A 201 -7.29 8.87 13.71
CA GLU A 201 -7.81 7.65 13.08
C GLU A 201 -6.84 6.47 13.15
N TYR A 202 -7.42 5.27 13.11
CA TYR A 202 -6.73 4.01 12.84
C TYR A 202 -7.02 3.57 11.40
N LEU A 203 -5.97 3.35 10.61
CA LEU A 203 -6.08 2.72 9.28
C LEU A 203 -5.82 1.21 9.44
N ILE A 204 -6.88 0.41 9.36
CA ILE A 204 -6.82 -1.06 9.42
C ILE A 204 -6.63 -1.62 8.01
N LEU A 205 -5.59 -2.43 7.83
CA LEU A 205 -5.22 -3.02 6.53
C LEU A 205 -5.09 -4.54 6.61
N ALA A 206 -5.66 -5.26 5.64
CA ALA A 206 -5.32 -6.65 5.39
C ALA A 206 -3.88 -6.82 4.85
N GLY A 207 -3.18 -7.86 5.29
CA GLY A 207 -1.77 -8.13 4.98
C GLY A 207 -1.51 -9.05 3.77
N ASP A 208 -2.55 -9.40 3.00
CA ASP A 208 -2.53 -10.46 1.99
C ASP A 208 -3.26 -10.14 0.67
N HIS A 209 -3.48 -8.86 0.38
CA HIS A 209 -4.03 -8.41 -0.90
C HIS A 209 -2.93 -7.76 -1.77
N LEU A 210 -3.02 -7.92 -3.10
CA LEU A 210 -2.11 -7.28 -4.06
C LEU A 210 -2.78 -6.06 -4.70
N TYR A 211 -2.36 -4.85 -4.33
CA TYR A 211 -2.98 -3.60 -4.78
C TYR A 211 -2.04 -2.40 -4.54
N ARG A 212 -2.37 -1.24 -5.13
CA ARG A 212 -1.72 0.05 -4.85
C ARG A 212 -2.81 1.09 -4.60
N MET A 213 -2.83 1.67 -3.41
CA MET A 213 -3.82 2.67 -3.01
C MET A 213 -3.13 3.86 -2.35
N ASP A 214 -3.63 5.06 -2.63
CA ASP A 214 -3.29 6.30 -1.93
C ASP A 214 -4.31 6.48 -0.79
N TYR A 215 -3.88 6.25 0.44
CA TYR A 215 -4.76 6.34 1.60
C TYR A 215 -5.08 7.78 2.00
N GLU A 216 -4.33 8.81 1.53
CA GLU A 216 -4.65 10.19 1.92
C GLU A 216 -6.04 10.59 1.46
N LYS A 217 -6.46 10.18 0.26
CA LYS A 217 -7.81 10.41 -0.28
C LYS A 217 -8.89 9.66 0.48
N PHE A 218 -8.60 8.42 0.88
CA PHE A 218 -9.50 7.58 1.67
C PHE A 218 -9.73 8.17 3.07
N ILE A 219 -8.68 8.67 3.71
CA ILE A 219 -8.74 9.36 5.02
C ILE A 219 -9.40 10.74 4.87
N GLN A 220 -9.16 11.45 3.75
CA GLN A 220 -9.83 12.71 3.46
C GLN A 220 -11.35 12.51 3.34
N ALA A 221 -11.81 11.48 2.63
CA ALA A 221 -13.23 11.13 2.54
C ALA A 221 -13.85 10.81 3.92
N HIS A 222 -13.14 10.05 4.77
CA HIS A 222 -13.56 9.79 6.15
C HIS A 222 -13.83 11.08 6.94
N ARG A 223 -12.90 12.04 6.87
CA ARG A 223 -13.03 13.34 7.55
C ARG A 223 -14.09 14.24 6.93
N GLU A 224 -14.21 14.29 5.60
CA GLU A 224 -15.18 15.15 4.89
C GLU A 224 -16.62 14.70 5.10
N THR A 225 -16.86 13.39 5.24
CA THR A 225 -18.17 12.81 5.58
C THR A 225 -18.45 12.76 7.09
N ASP A 226 -17.46 13.09 7.92
CA ASP A 226 -17.51 12.99 9.39
C ASP A 226 -17.95 11.57 9.82
N ALA A 227 -17.37 10.56 9.16
CA ALA A 227 -17.73 9.16 9.34
C ALA A 227 -17.16 8.56 10.63
N ASP A 228 -17.89 7.65 11.25
CA ASP A 228 -17.40 6.84 12.36
C ASP A 228 -16.42 5.78 11.84
N ILE A 229 -16.74 5.22 10.66
CA ILE A 229 -15.95 4.22 9.92
C ILE A 229 -16.08 4.52 8.43
N THR A 230 -14.99 4.41 7.67
CA THR A 230 -15.04 4.35 6.20
C THR A 230 -14.44 3.02 5.72
N VAL A 231 -15.13 2.35 4.80
CA VAL A 231 -14.78 1.03 4.26
C VAL A 231 -14.40 1.19 2.78
N ALA A 232 -13.24 0.69 2.39
CA ALA A 232 -12.86 0.65 0.97
C ALA A 232 -13.68 -0.43 0.23
N ALA A 233 -14.36 0.00 -0.82
CA ALA A 233 -15.34 -0.76 -1.57
C ALA A 233 -14.83 -1.03 -3.00
N LEU A 234 -14.81 -2.30 -3.40
CA LEU A 234 -14.42 -2.76 -4.73
C LEU A 234 -15.68 -3.11 -5.55
N PRO A 235 -15.90 -2.50 -6.74
CA PRO A 235 -16.93 -2.92 -7.67
C PRO A 235 -16.67 -4.32 -8.21
N MET A 236 -17.71 -5.14 -8.33
CA MET A 236 -17.62 -6.47 -8.91
C MET A 236 -18.91 -6.96 -9.56
N ASP A 237 -18.71 -7.92 -10.46
CA ASP A 237 -19.68 -8.74 -11.16
C ASP A 237 -20.23 -9.88 -10.28
N GLU A 238 -21.34 -10.49 -10.71
CA GLU A 238 -22.07 -11.52 -9.97
C GLU A 238 -21.22 -12.78 -9.68
N GLU A 239 -20.32 -13.17 -10.59
CA GLU A 239 -19.51 -14.39 -10.45
C GLU A 239 -18.56 -14.29 -9.25
N ARG A 240 -17.85 -13.16 -9.12
CA ARG A 240 -16.93 -12.91 -8.00
C ARG A 240 -17.64 -12.51 -6.70
N ALA A 241 -18.79 -11.84 -6.78
CA ALA A 241 -19.51 -11.28 -5.64
C ALA A 241 -19.80 -12.28 -4.50
N THR A 242 -20.10 -13.54 -4.83
CA THR A 242 -20.42 -14.57 -3.81
C THR A 242 -19.24 -15.00 -2.92
N ALA A 243 -18.00 -14.61 -3.26
CA ALA A 243 -16.80 -14.92 -2.49
C ALA A 243 -16.49 -13.91 -1.37
N PHE A 244 -17.16 -12.75 -1.35
CA PHE A 244 -16.82 -11.62 -0.49
C PHE A 244 -17.99 -11.14 0.39
N GLY A 245 -17.68 -10.27 1.36
CA GLY A 245 -18.69 -9.52 2.11
C GLY A 245 -19.18 -8.32 1.29
N LEU A 246 -20.44 -8.38 0.86
CA LEU A 246 -21.08 -7.35 0.06
C LEU A 246 -21.72 -6.28 0.95
N MET A 247 -21.88 -5.08 0.40
CA MET A 247 -22.43 -3.91 1.07
C MET A 247 -23.53 -3.29 0.23
N LYS A 248 -24.55 -2.69 0.86
CA LYS A 248 -25.49 -1.78 0.19
C LYS A 248 -25.36 -0.38 0.74
N ILE A 249 -25.55 0.59 -0.14
CA ILE A 249 -25.41 2.01 0.14
C ILE A 249 -26.70 2.78 -0.14
N ASP A 250 -26.87 3.93 0.50
CA ASP A 250 -27.83 4.97 0.14
C ASP A 250 -27.27 5.95 -0.90
N GLU A 251 -28.03 7.01 -1.22
CA GLU A 251 -27.68 8.02 -2.23
C GLU A 251 -26.44 8.85 -1.87
N GLU A 252 -26.10 8.93 -0.58
CA GLU A 252 -24.88 9.57 -0.05
C GLU A 252 -23.68 8.61 0.02
N GLY A 253 -23.84 7.34 -0.35
CA GLY A 253 -22.78 6.32 -0.27
C GLY A 253 -22.55 5.78 1.16
N ARG A 254 -23.44 6.09 2.11
CA ARG A 254 -23.38 5.51 3.46
C ARG A 254 -23.88 4.07 3.38
N ILE A 255 -23.19 3.17 4.07
CA ILE A 255 -23.51 1.74 4.07
C ILE A 255 -24.68 1.49 5.03
N ILE A 256 -25.71 0.82 4.53
CA ILE A 256 -26.98 0.55 5.21
C ILE A 256 -27.22 -0.94 5.49
N GLU A 257 -26.57 -1.84 4.72
CA GLU A 257 -26.73 -3.29 4.84
C GLU A 257 -25.40 -3.99 4.51
N PHE A 258 -25.08 -5.07 5.24
CA PHE A 258 -23.94 -5.95 5.00
C PHE A 258 -24.43 -7.38 4.83
N ALA A 259 -23.86 -8.12 3.88
CA ALA A 259 -24.09 -9.56 3.74
C ALA A 259 -22.76 -10.29 3.47
N GLU A 260 -22.38 -11.21 4.34
CA GLU A 260 -21.18 -12.02 4.18
C GLU A 260 -21.46 -13.19 3.21
N LYS A 261 -20.78 -13.20 2.05
CA LYS A 261 -20.84 -14.26 1.03
C LYS A 261 -22.27 -14.67 0.62
N PRO A 262 -23.13 -13.70 0.25
CA PRO A 262 -24.54 -13.94 -0.06
C PRO A 262 -24.71 -14.78 -1.33
N LYS A 263 -25.81 -15.54 -1.41
CA LYS A 263 -26.11 -16.44 -2.53
C LYS A 263 -27.60 -16.41 -2.90
N GLY A 264 -27.90 -16.74 -4.16
CA GLY A 264 -29.29 -16.82 -4.65
C GLY A 264 -30.03 -15.49 -4.52
N GLU A 265 -31.24 -15.51 -3.97
CA GLU A 265 -32.05 -14.29 -3.79
C GLU A 265 -31.39 -13.25 -2.87
N GLN A 266 -30.57 -13.68 -1.89
CA GLN A 266 -29.81 -12.74 -1.05
C GLN A 266 -28.74 -12.01 -1.87
N LEU A 267 -28.10 -12.66 -2.84
CA LEU A 267 -27.14 -12.02 -3.73
C LEU A 267 -27.84 -10.94 -4.57
N LYS A 268 -28.98 -11.27 -5.21
CA LYS A 268 -29.77 -10.31 -5.98
C LYS A 268 -30.23 -9.12 -5.13
N ALA A 269 -30.59 -9.34 -3.87
CA ALA A 269 -30.98 -8.29 -2.95
C ALA A 269 -29.83 -7.31 -2.60
N MET A 270 -28.57 -7.71 -2.79
CA MET A 270 -27.37 -6.89 -2.56
C MET A 270 -26.91 -6.06 -3.76
N MET A 271 -27.66 -6.08 -4.88
CA MET A 271 -27.37 -5.19 -6.01
C MET A 271 -27.50 -3.72 -5.60
N VAL A 272 -26.58 -2.89 -6.09
CA VAL A 272 -26.55 -1.44 -5.90
C VAL A 272 -26.31 -0.72 -7.23
N ASP A 273 -26.69 0.55 -7.29
CA ASP A 273 -26.26 1.44 -8.36
C ASP A 273 -24.85 1.96 -8.01
N THR A 274 -23.83 1.41 -8.67
CA THR A 274 -22.43 1.82 -8.43
C THR A 274 -22.07 3.17 -9.07
N THR A 275 -22.97 3.79 -9.85
CA THR A 275 -22.78 5.19 -10.31
C THR A 275 -22.86 6.19 -9.16
N ILE A 276 -23.57 5.85 -8.07
CA ILE A 276 -23.62 6.65 -6.82
C ILE A 276 -22.21 6.92 -6.30
N LEU A 277 -21.33 5.90 -6.38
CA LEU A 277 -19.94 5.97 -5.95
C LEU A 277 -18.99 6.63 -6.97
N GLY A 278 -19.49 7.04 -8.14
CA GLY A 278 -18.72 7.69 -9.20
C GLY A 278 -18.18 6.76 -10.29
N LEU A 279 -18.69 5.53 -10.39
CA LEU A 279 -18.46 4.64 -11.54
C LEU A 279 -19.27 5.12 -12.77
N ASP A 280 -18.81 4.84 -13.99
CA ASP A 280 -19.59 5.15 -15.21
C ASP A 280 -20.74 4.15 -15.44
N ASP A 281 -21.79 4.59 -16.14
CA ASP A 281 -23.01 3.80 -16.39
C ASP A 281 -22.75 2.42 -17.03
N ALA A 282 -21.69 2.29 -17.85
CA ALA A 282 -21.39 1.05 -18.54
C ALA A 282 -20.74 0.04 -17.59
N ARG A 283 -19.70 0.47 -16.85
CA ARG A 283 -19.07 -0.35 -15.80
C ARG A 283 -20.03 -0.64 -14.65
N ALA A 284 -20.90 0.30 -14.29
CA ALA A 284 -21.86 0.11 -13.21
C ALA A 284 -22.88 -0.99 -13.50
N LYS A 285 -23.27 -1.13 -14.77
CA LYS A 285 -24.14 -2.22 -15.23
C LYS A 285 -23.45 -3.58 -15.26
N GLU A 286 -22.14 -3.62 -15.52
CA GLU A 286 -21.33 -4.85 -15.49
C GLU A 286 -20.96 -5.27 -14.06
N MET A 287 -20.77 -4.30 -13.17
CA MET A 287 -20.40 -4.48 -11.76
C MET A 287 -21.44 -3.87 -10.81
N PRO A 288 -22.63 -4.49 -10.66
CA PRO A 288 -23.72 -4.01 -9.83
C PRO A 288 -23.56 -4.34 -8.33
N TYR A 289 -22.38 -4.82 -7.91
CA TYR A 289 -22.07 -5.15 -6.53
C TYR A 289 -20.86 -4.39 -6.03
N ILE A 290 -20.82 -4.14 -4.72
CA ILE A 290 -19.65 -3.61 -4.01
C ILE A 290 -19.29 -4.54 -2.85
N ALA A 291 -18.01 -4.87 -2.72
CA ALA A 291 -17.49 -5.69 -1.65
C ALA A 291 -16.49 -4.92 -0.77
N SER A 292 -16.45 -5.27 0.51
CA SER A 292 -15.40 -4.81 1.42
C SER A 292 -14.03 -5.38 1.02
N MET A 293 -13.04 -4.52 0.85
CA MET A 293 -11.64 -4.91 0.60
C MET A 293 -10.88 -5.34 1.86
N GLY A 294 -11.53 -5.36 3.04
CA GLY A 294 -10.85 -5.57 4.32
C GLY A 294 -9.92 -4.41 4.72
N ILE A 295 -10.26 -3.20 4.29
CA ILE A 295 -9.49 -1.97 4.50
C ILE A 295 -10.45 -0.91 5.07
N TYR A 296 -10.10 -0.36 6.25
CA TYR A 296 -10.98 0.50 7.04
C TYR A 296 -10.23 1.71 7.59
N VAL A 297 -10.81 2.90 7.52
CA VAL A 297 -10.45 4.04 8.41
C VAL A 297 -11.48 4.07 9.53
N ILE A 298 -11.04 4.03 10.77
CA ILE A 298 -11.90 4.04 11.95
C ILE A 298 -11.44 5.17 12.88
N SER A 299 -12.37 6.05 13.27
CA SER A 299 -12.09 7.11 14.24
C SER A 299 -11.62 6.51 15.58
N LYS A 300 -10.58 7.08 16.21
CA LYS A 300 -9.93 6.49 17.40
C LYS A 300 -10.93 6.17 18.52
N HIS A 301 -11.84 7.09 18.81
CA HIS A 301 -12.84 6.92 19.86
C HIS A 301 -13.88 5.85 19.51
N VAL A 302 -14.28 5.74 18.23
CA VAL A 302 -15.17 4.71 17.71
C VAL A 302 -14.54 3.32 17.87
N MET A 303 -13.25 3.15 17.57
CA MET A 303 -12.54 1.88 17.77
C MET A 303 -12.59 1.42 19.24
N LEU A 304 -12.33 2.34 20.17
CA LEU A 304 -12.38 2.05 21.61
C LEU A 304 -13.79 1.62 22.04
N GLN A 305 -14.81 2.38 21.62
CA GLN A 305 -16.20 2.09 21.91
C GLN A 305 -16.65 0.74 21.33
N LEU A 306 -16.30 0.44 20.09
CA LEU A 306 -16.67 -0.82 19.42
C LEU A 306 -16.02 -2.03 20.08
N LEU A 307 -14.70 -2.01 20.30
CA LEU A 307 -13.98 -3.21 20.75
C LEU A 307 -14.00 -3.44 22.27
N ARG A 308 -14.27 -2.40 23.09
CA ARG A 308 -14.39 -2.52 24.56
C ARG A 308 -15.83 -2.55 25.06
N GLU A 309 -16.73 -1.77 24.47
CA GLU A 309 -18.06 -1.51 25.05
C GLU A 309 -19.18 -2.21 24.27
N GLN A 310 -19.29 -1.99 22.96
CA GLN A 310 -20.41 -2.52 22.15
C GLN A 310 -20.22 -3.99 21.77
N PHE A 311 -19.01 -4.36 21.32
CA PHE A 311 -18.70 -5.69 20.79
C PHE A 311 -17.43 -6.30 21.43
N PRO A 312 -17.37 -6.42 22.78
CA PRO A 312 -16.20 -6.98 23.47
C PRO A 312 -15.93 -8.46 23.14
N GLY A 313 -16.94 -9.20 22.68
CA GLY A 313 -16.82 -10.60 22.27
C GLY A 313 -16.58 -10.85 20.78
N ALA A 314 -16.52 -9.80 19.94
CA ALA A 314 -16.34 -9.99 18.50
C ALA A 314 -14.92 -10.47 18.15
N ASN A 315 -14.82 -11.43 17.24
CA ASN A 315 -13.57 -11.99 16.76
C ASN A 315 -13.16 -11.39 15.40
N ASP A 316 -14.10 -11.00 14.54
CA ASP A 316 -13.78 -10.48 13.21
C ASP A 316 -14.37 -9.09 12.89
N PHE A 317 -13.58 -8.24 12.23
CA PHE A 317 -14.04 -6.94 11.77
C PHE A 317 -15.12 -7.06 10.70
N GLY A 318 -14.85 -7.79 9.61
CA GLY A 318 -15.68 -7.80 8.41
C GLY A 318 -17.05 -8.43 8.63
N SER A 319 -17.11 -9.55 9.36
CA SER A 319 -18.37 -10.27 9.58
C SER A 319 -19.12 -9.91 10.87
N GLU A 320 -18.50 -9.21 11.83
CA GLU A 320 -19.13 -8.92 13.13
C GLU A 320 -19.06 -7.44 13.52
N VAL A 321 -17.87 -6.82 13.61
CA VAL A 321 -17.75 -5.43 14.10
C VAL A 321 -18.37 -4.41 13.14
N ILE A 322 -18.09 -4.51 11.83
CA ILE A 322 -18.57 -3.54 10.84
C ILE A 322 -20.10 -3.67 10.63
N PRO A 323 -20.68 -4.88 10.47
CA PRO A 323 -22.14 -5.05 10.44
C PRO A 323 -22.80 -4.62 11.76
N GLY A 324 -22.14 -4.87 12.90
CA GLY A 324 -22.57 -4.41 14.22
C GLY A 324 -22.65 -2.90 14.35
N ALA A 325 -21.59 -2.19 13.95
CA ALA A 325 -21.54 -0.71 13.93
C ALA A 325 -22.63 -0.11 13.02
N THR A 326 -22.86 -0.72 11.86
CA THR A 326 -23.94 -0.33 10.94
C THR A 326 -25.31 -0.50 11.62
N SER A 327 -25.51 -1.61 12.34
CA SER A 327 -26.74 -1.94 13.06
C SER A 327 -27.00 -1.03 14.29
N THR A 328 -25.96 -0.48 14.92
CA THR A 328 -26.10 0.51 16.01
C THR A 328 -26.33 1.94 15.51
N GLY A 329 -26.40 2.14 14.19
CA GLY A 329 -26.70 3.43 13.57
C GLY A 329 -25.48 4.34 13.40
N MET A 330 -24.26 3.83 13.58
CA MET A 330 -23.03 4.57 13.27
C MET A 330 -22.96 4.92 11.78
N ARG A 331 -22.21 5.97 11.48
CA ARG A 331 -21.97 6.48 10.12
C ARG A 331 -20.84 5.70 9.47
N VAL A 332 -21.21 4.51 8.98
CA VAL A 332 -20.33 3.63 8.21
C VAL A 332 -20.44 4.05 6.74
N GLN A 333 -19.36 4.55 6.15
CA GLN A 333 -19.33 5.16 4.81
C GLN A 333 -18.57 4.27 3.82
N ALA A 334 -19.03 4.14 2.57
CA ALA A 334 -18.26 3.49 1.51
C ALA A 334 -17.30 4.48 0.84
N TYR A 335 -16.11 4.01 0.47
CA TYR A 335 -15.16 4.72 -0.40
C TYR A 335 -14.86 3.87 -1.64
N LEU A 336 -14.98 4.45 -2.83
CA LEU A 336 -14.75 3.71 -4.07
C LEU A 336 -13.26 3.55 -4.37
N TYR A 337 -12.78 2.31 -4.43
CA TYR A 337 -11.48 2.00 -5.01
C TYR A 337 -11.64 1.60 -6.48
N ASP A 338 -10.93 2.31 -7.37
CA ASP A 338 -10.89 2.03 -8.80
C ASP A 338 -9.46 1.72 -9.27
N GLY A 339 -9.02 0.50 -9.01
CA GLY A 339 -7.68 0.01 -9.36
C GLY A 339 -7.56 -1.50 -9.30
N TYR A 340 -6.36 -2.02 -9.58
CA TYR A 340 -6.07 -3.45 -9.44
C TYR A 340 -6.10 -3.86 -7.96
N TRP A 341 -6.81 -4.93 -7.66
CA TRP A 341 -6.85 -5.59 -6.35
C TRP A 341 -7.08 -7.09 -6.54
N GLU A 342 -6.35 -7.93 -5.78
CA GLU A 342 -6.53 -9.39 -5.75
C GLU A 342 -6.30 -9.97 -4.33
N ASP A 343 -7.14 -10.92 -3.89
CA ASP A 343 -6.92 -11.73 -2.67
C ASP A 343 -5.91 -12.86 -2.97
N ILE A 344 -4.64 -12.62 -2.62
CA ILE A 344 -3.58 -13.62 -2.76
C ILE A 344 -3.41 -14.50 -1.50
N GLY A 345 -4.51 -14.68 -0.75
CA GLY A 345 -4.62 -15.51 0.44
C GLY A 345 -4.85 -17.00 0.18
N THR A 346 -5.00 -17.45 -1.08
CA THR A 346 -5.07 -18.88 -1.47
C THR A 346 -3.92 -19.26 -2.42
N ILE A 347 -3.54 -20.54 -2.48
CA ILE A 347 -2.41 -21.00 -3.32
C ILE A 347 -2.61 -20.67 -4.80
N GLU A 348 -3.81 -20.87 -5.33
CA GLU A 348 -4.14 -20.62 -6.74
C GLU A 348 -4.09 -19.12 -7.07
N ALA A 349 -4.79 -18.28 -6.29
CA ALA A 349 -4.77 -16.83 -6.51
C ALA A 349 -3.37 -16.24 -6.32
N PHE A 350 -2.62 -16.71 -5.31
CA PHE A 350 -1.23 -16.34 -5.10
C PHE A 350 -0.34 -16.72 -6.29
N TYR A 351 -0.50 -17.91 -6.85
CA TYR A 351 0.23 -18.37 -8.03
C TYR A 351 -0.11 -17.52 -9.28
N ASN A 352 -1.41 -17.36 -9.57
CA ASN A 352 -1.90 -16.58 -10.71
C ASN A 352 -1.45 -15.11 -10.65
N ALA A 353 -1.58 -14.46 -9.49
CA ALA A 353 -1.14 -13.08 -9.30
C ALA A 353 0.38 -12.91 -9.38
N ASN A 354 1.17 -13.93 -9.03
CA ASN A 354 2.62 -13.89 -9.27
C ASN A 354 2.94 -14.04 -10.76
N LEU A 355 2.36 -15.00 -11.49
CA LEU A 355 2.63 -15.14 -12.93
C LEU A 355 2.06 -13.98 -13.76
N GLY A 356 0.98 -13.33 -13.31
CA GLY A 356 0.37 -12.17 -13.95
C GLY A 356 1.32 -10.99 -14.19
N ILE A 357 2.44 -10.90 -13.45
CA ILE A 357 3.49 -9.88 -13.70
C ILE A 357 4.26 -10.10 -15.01
N THR A 358 4.13 -11.27 -15.64
CA THR A 358 4.75 -11.61 -16.93
C THR A 358 3.88 -11.21 -18.14
N LYS A 359 2.61 -10.86 -17.90
CA LYS A 359 1.59 -10.60 -18.91
C LYS A 359 2.00 -9.43 -19.82
N LYS A 360 1.72 -9.60 -21.12
CA LYS A 360 1.97 -8.60 -22.18
C LYS A 360 0.67 -7.93 -22.62
N PRO A 361 0.70 -6.68 -23.10
CA PRO A 361 1.87 -5.79 -23.20
C PRO A 361 2.25 -5.12 -21.87
N ILE A 362 1.36 -5.16 -20.88
CA ILE A 362 1.51 -4.54 -19.56
C ILE A 362 0.97 -5.55 -18.54
N PRO A 363 1.63 -5.77 -17.39
CA PRO A 363 1.10 -6.62 -16.33
C PRO A 363 -0.07 -5.95 -15.61
N ASP A 364 -1.00 -6.74 -15.10
CA ASP A 364 -2.18 -6.21 -14.41
C ASP A 364 -1.79 -5.48 -13.11
N PHE A 365 -0.69 -5.89 -12.47
CA PHE A 365 -0.03 -5.16 -11.39
C PHE A 365 1.46 -4.95 -11.65
N SER A 366 1.93 -3.71 -11.49
CA SER A 366 3.37 -3.38 -11.51
C SER A 366 3.86 -3.00 -10.12
N PHE A 367 4.82 -3.75 -9.59
CA PHE A 367 5.54 -3.43 -8.35
C PHE A 367 6.33 -2.12 -8.47
N TYR A 368 6.84 -1.81 -9.66
CA TYR A 368 7.44 -0.53 -9.97
C TYR A 368 6.37 0.50 -10.35
N ASP A 369 6.41 1.66 -9.70
CA ASP A 369 5.76 2.88 -10.14
C ASP A 369 6.70 4.05 -9.85
N ARG A 370 6.59 5.15 -10.60
CA ARG A 370 7.49 6.30 -10.46
C ARG A 370 7.16 7.15 -9.22
N SER A 371 5.90 7.21 -8.81
CA SER A 371 5.42 8.04 -7.71
C SER A 371 5.21 7.23 -6.43
N ALA A 372 4.69 6.00 -6.54
CA ALA A 372 4.38 5.11 -5.43
C ALA A 372 4.95 3.68 -5.66
N PRO A 373 6.28 3.52 -5.73
CA PRO A 373 6.90 2.19 -5.87
C PRO A 373 6.59 1.30 -4.66
N ILE A 374 6.55 -0.01 -4.88
CA ILE A 374 6.65 -0.96 -3.77
C ILE A 374 8.12 -1.04 -3.36
N TYR A 375 8.39 -0.74 -2.09
CA TYR A 375 9.71 -0.85 -1.48
C TYR A 375 9.98 -2.29 -1.02
N THR A 376 11.24 -2.61 -0.75
CA THR A 376 11.64 -3.86 -0.09
C THR A 376 13.05 -3.70 0.48
N GLN A 377 13.58 -4.75 1.11
CA GLN A 377 14.92 -4.72 1.67
C GLN A 377 15.98 -4.47 0.57
N PRO A 378 16.87 -3.47 0.68
CA PRO A 378 18.06 -3.40 -0.15
C PRO A 378 19.00 -4.56 0.21
N ARG A 379 19.43 -5.33 -0.80
CA ARG A 379 20.23 -6.56 -0.61
C ARG A 379 21.63 -6.50 -1.20
N HIS A 380 21.90 -5.51 -2.05
CA HIS A 380 23.17 -5.33 -2.77
C HIS A 380 23.66 -6.61 -3.48
N LEU A 381 22.71 -7.36 -4.06
CA LEU A 381 23.02 -8.54 -4.86
C LEU A 381 23.65 -8.13 -6.21
N PRO A 382 24.52 -8.99 -6.79
CA PRO A 382 25.02 -8.74 -8.13
C PRO A 382 23.88 -8.81 -9.18
N PRO A 383 24.09 -8.26 -10.39
CA PRO A 383 23.18 -8.52 -11.50
C PRO A 383 23.10 -10.03 -11.80
N SER A 384 21.93 -10.48 -12.24
CA SER A 384 21.69 -11.87 -12.60
C SER A 384 22.57 -12.30 -13.78
N LYS A 385 23.24 -13.45 -13.63
CA LYS A 385 24.16 -14.00 -14.62
C LYS A 385 23.48 -15.11 -15.41
N VAL A 386 23.34 -14.90 -16.71
CA VAL A 386 22.88 -15.89 -17.69
C VAL A 386 24.10 -16.35 -18.50
N LEU A 387 24.28 -17.67 -18.66
CA LEU A 387 25.32 -18.25 -19.51
C LEU A 387 24.83 -18.42 -20.95
N ASP A 388 23.67 -19.06 -21.07
CA ASP A 388 22.97 -19.45 -22.30
C ASP A 388 21.56 -19.80 -21.81
N ALA A 389 20.50 -19.14 -22.27
CA ALA A 389 19.14 -19.47 -21.84
C ALA A 389 18.10 -18.92 -22.82
N ASP A 390 17.10 -19.75 -23.11
CA ASP A 390 15.90 -19.35 -23.85
C ASP A 390 14.85 -18.90 -22.82
N VAL A 391 14.62 -17.58 -22.75
CA VAL A 391 13.75 -16.96 -21.73
C VAL A 391 12.60 -16.24 -22.43
N THR A 392 11.39 -16.75 -22.23
CA THR A 392 10.16 -16.23 -22.83
C THR A 392 9.12 -15.95 -21.75
N ASP A 393 8.39 -14.85 -21.87
CA ASP A 393 7.28 -14.47 -21.00
C ASP A 393 7.59 -14.61 -19.50
N SER A 394 8.79 -14.20 -19.07
CA SER A 394 9.31 -14.50 -17.73
C SER A 394 10.00 -13.31 -17.07
N VAL A 395 9.96 -13.26 -15.74
CA VAL A 395 10.63 -12.24 -14.92
C VAL A 395 11.76 -12.86 -14.11
N ILE A 396 12.94 -12.23 -14.14
CA ILE A 396 14.14 -12.68 -13.43
C ILE A 396 14.48 -11.69 -12.31
N GLY A 397 14.55 -12.19 -11.08
CA GLY A 397 14.87 -11.43 -9.87
C GLY A 397 16.36 -11.10 -9.70
N GLU A 398 16.73 -10.63 -8.51
CA GLU A 398 18.10 -10.22 -8.18
C GLU A 398 19.08 -11.40 -8.06
N GLY A 399 20.25 -11.30 -8.70
CA GLY A 399 21.38 -12.20 -8.46
C GLY A 399 21.18 -13.68 -8.81
N CYS A 400 20.33 -14.00 -9.77
CA CYS A 400 20.15 -15.36 -10.27
C CYS A 400 21.41 -15.86 -10.99
N VAL A 401 21.65 -17.17 -10.98
CA VAL A 401 22.72 -17.85 -11.72
C VAL A 401 22.08 -18.89 -12.63
N ILE A 402 22.00 -18.57 -13.91
CA ILE A 402 21.23 -19.32 -14.91
C ILE A 402 22.21 -19.90 -15.94
N LYS A 403 22.24 -21.24 -16.04
CA LYS A 403 23.00 -21.98 -17.06
C LYS A 403 22.14 -22.29 -18.29
N ASN A 404 22.65 -23.07 -19.25
CA ASN A 404 21.92 -23.60 -20.41
C ASN A 404 20.58 -24.23 -20.00
N CYS A 405 19.48 -23.51 -20.18
CA CYS A 405 18.14 -23.93 -19.80
C CYS A 405 17.06 -23.22 -20.64
N LYS A 406 15.81 -23.66 -20.48
CA LYS A 406 14.61 -22.98 -20.99
C LYS A 406 13.75 -22.48 -19.83
N ILE A 407 13.23 -21.27 -19.96
CA ILE A 407 12.35 -20.62 -18.98
C ILE A 407 11.18 -19.98 -19.75
N HIS A 408 9.97 -20.48 -19.53
CA HIS A 408 8.74 -20.01 -20.15
C HIS A 408 7.69 -19.66 -19.09
N HIS A 409 6.96 -18.57 -19.28
CA HIS A 409 5.83 -18.14 -18.43
C HIS A 409 6.09 -18.28 -16.92
N SER A 410 7.24 -17.77 -16.45
CA SER A 410 7.76 -18.08 -15.12
C SER A 410 8.35 -16.88 -14.39
N VAL A 411 8.32 -16.94 -13.05
CA VAL A 411 8.87 -15.92 -12.16
C VAL A 411 10.03 -16.52 -11.38
N VAL A 412 11.24 -16.05 -11.67
CA VAL A 412 12.49 -16.58 -11.10
C VAL A 412 12.98 -15.68 -9.97
N GLY A 413 12.71 -16.08 -8.74
CA GLY A 413 13.05 -15.32 -7.54
C GLY A 413 14.56 -15.16 -7.29
N LEU A 414 14.88 -14.20 -6.42
CA LEU A 414 16.24 -13.80 -6.09
C LEU A 414 17.17 -14.97 -5.71
N ARG A 415 18.43 -14.92 -6.15
CA ARG A 415 19.47 -15.95 -5.94
C ARG A 415 19.17 -17.36 -6.51
N SER A 416 18.12 -17.52 -7.32
CA SER A 416 17.84 -18.80 -7.98
C SER A 416 19.04 -19.32 -8.77
N CYS A 417 19.37 -20.61 -8.63
CA CYS A 417 20.44 -21.29 -9.35
C CYS A 417 19.84 -22.35 -10.27
N ILE A 418 19.82 -22.11 -11.57
CA ILE A 418 19.23 -23.01 -12.58
C ILE A 418 20.36 -23.73 -13.32
N SER A 419 20.30 -25.07 -13.33
CA SER A 419 21.34 -25.95 -13.87
C SER A 419 21.17 -26.23 -15.36
N GLU A 420 22.20 -26.82 -15.97
CA GLU A 420 22.21 -27.26 -17.37
C GLU A 420 21.07 -28.24 -17.67
N GLY A 421 20.40 -28.06 -18.81
CA GLY A 421 19.32 -28.91 -19.30
C GLY A 421 17.96 -28.71 -18.61
N ALA A 422 17.83 -27.76 -17.68
CA ALA A 422 16.56 -27.49 -17.02
C ALA A 422 15.53 -26.88 -17.97
N ILE A 423 14.25 -27.23 -17.78
CA ILE A 423 13.09 -26.63 -18.41
C ILE A 423 12.16 -26.18 -17.29
N ILE A 424 11.82 -24.90 -17.28
CA ILE A 424 10.98 -24.25 -16.26
C ILE A 424 9.81 -23.61 -17.01
N GLU A 425 8.60 -24.14 -16.80
CA GLU A 425 7.36 -23.74 -17.49
C GLU A 425 6.31 -23.46 -16.42
N ASP A 426 5.52 -22.39 -16.58
CA ASP A 426 4.38 -22.06 -15.71
C ASP A 426 4.71 -22.08 -14.21
N THR A 427 5.88 -21.55 -13.81
CA THR A 427 6.47 -21.79 -12.48
C THR A 427 6.87 -20.50 -11.74
N LEU A 428 6.48 -20.42 -10.46
CA LEU A 428 7.04 -19.48 -9.50
C LEU A 428 8.18 -20.13 -8.69
N LEU A 429 9.42 -19.77 -9.01
CA LEU A 429 10.59 -20.12 -8.20
C LEU A 429 10.77 -19.04 -7.12
N MET A 430 10.66 -19.38 -5.84
CA MET A 430 10.86 -18.41 -4.74
C MET A 430 12.33 -17.96 -4.55
N GLY A 431 13.29 -18.64 -5.18
CA GLY A 431 14.71 -18.35 -5.00
C GLY A 431 15.29 -18.83 -3.67
N ALA A 432 16.34 -18.18 -3.18
CA ALA A 432 17.08 -18.59 -1.99
C ALA A 432 17.50 -17.42 -1.08
N ASP A 433 17.54 -17.66 0.24
CA ASP A 433 17.98 -16.66 1.24
C ASP A 433 19.50 -16.38 1.21
N TYR A 434 20.31 -17.32 0.69
CA TYR A 434 21.77 -17.24 0.59
C TYR A 434 22.31 -18.09 -0.57
N TYR A 435 23.56 -17.86 -0.98
CA TYR A 435 24.26 -18.70 -1.96
C TYR A 435 25.05 -19.83 -1.27
N GLU A 436 25.12 -21.00 -1.91
CA GLU A 436 26.03 -22.07 -1.48
C GLU A 436 27.49 -21.75 -1.83
N VAL A 437 28.41 -21.99 -0.88
CA VAL A 437 29.86 -21.97 -1.16
C VAL A 437 30.29 -23.36 -1.63
N LYS A 438 31.08 -23.42 -2.72
CA LYS A 438 31.49 -24.68 -3.39
C LYS A 438 32.15 -25.73 -2.47
N SER A 439 32.75 -25.32 -1.34
CA SER A 439 33.37 -26.24 -0.37
C SER A 439 32.40 -27.28 0.19
N ASN A 440 31.12 -26.95 0.35
CA ASN A 440 30.18 -27.82 1.05
C ASN A 440 29.68 -29.01 0.21
N ARG A 441 29.97 -29.05 -1.11
CA ARG A 441 29.59 -30.18 -1.96
C ARG A 441 30.53 -31.40 -1.84
N CYS A 442 31.72 -31.24 -1.26
CA CYS A 442 32.66 -32.36 -1.09
C CYS A 442 32.33 -33.31 0.08
N ASN A 443 31.50 -32.91 1.05
CA ASN A 443 31.27 -33.70 2.28
C ASN A 443 29.95 -34.49 2.32
N MET A 444 29.15 -34.52 1.24
CA MET A 444 27.89 -35.28 1.17
C MET A 444 27.91 -36.50 0.23
N LEU A 445 29.08 -36.96 -0.20
CA LEU A 445 29.24 -38.15 -1.07
C LEU A 445 29.90 -39.35 -0.37
N LEU A 446 29.90 -39.39 0.97
CA LEU A 446 30.37 -40.55 1.76
C LEU A 446 29.41 -40.89 2.92
N ALA A 447 28.23 -41.39 2.55
CA ALA A 447 27.58 -42.48 3.27
C ALA A 447 27.25 -43.56 2.21
N LYS A 448 27.68 -44.80 2.48
CA LYS A 448 27.46 -45.96 1.59
C LYS A 448 26.05 -46.52 1.76
#